data_AF-A0A432ID68-F1
#
_entry.id   AF-A0A432ID68-F1
#
_cell.length_a   1.000
_cell.length_b   1.000
_cell.length_c   1.000
_cell.angle_alpha   90.00
_cell.angle_beta   90.00
_cell.angle_gamma   90.00
#
_symmetry.space_group_name_H-M   'P 1'
#
loop_
_entity.id
_entity.type
_entity.pdbx_description
1 polymer ?
#
loop_
_entity_poly.entity_id
_entity_poly.type
_entity_poly.pdbx_seq_one_letter_code
_entity_poly.pdbx_strand_id
1 'polypeptide(L)'
;MLRCPLARGRRPTLPGKTSGGLELATTGAMVIARIRPIPGAPPRWIVKALGALSRKVSEHPGTLLTLIVPPTERHPPALLRRIAQLADSVTQGGGFMVIVGSRSTLEGWTAPELVVPIVDTLEEAEALLLP
;
A
#
# COMPACT_ATOMS: atom_id res chain seq x y z
N MET A 1 11.85 -0.30 34.02
CA MET A 1 12.47 -0.25 32.67
C MET A 1 12.04 -1.49 31.90
N LEU A 2 10.93 -1.42 31.16
CA LEU A 2 10.48 -2.53 30.31
C LEU A 2 11.13 -2.39 28.94
N ARG A 3 12.16 -3.21 28.68
CA ARG A 3 12.68 -3.43 27.33
C ARG A 3 11.66 -4.29 26.58
N CYS A 4 10.80 -3.67 25.77
CA CYS A 4 10.09 -4.40 24.73
C CYS A 4 11.16 -4.88 23.72
N PRO A 5 11.33 -6.19 23.51
CA PRO A 5 12.16 -6.65 22.41
C PRO A 5 11.40 -6.31 21.14
N LEU A 6 11.87 -5.28 20.42
CA LEU A 6 11.55 -5.09 19.01
C LEU A 6 11.70 -6.47 18.35
N ALA A 7 10.61 -7.00 17.81
CA ALA A 7 10.57 -8.27 17.11
C ALA A 7 11.37 -8.15 15.81
N ARG A 8 12.70 -8.09 15.92
CA ARG A 8 13.63 -8.42 14.85
C ARG A 8 13.44 -9.90 14.55
N GLY A 9 12.77 -10.23 13.45
CA GLY A 9 12.93 -11.58 12.89
C GLY A 9 11.77 -12.25 12.18
N ARG A 10 10.65 -11.59 11.89
CA ARG A 10 9.73 -12.12 10.86
C ARG A 10 9.50 -11.07 9.79
N ARG A 11 10.20 -11.25 8.67
CA ARG A 11 9.77 -10.64 7.41
C ARG A 11 8.28 -10.94 7.23
N PRO A 12 7.43 -9.94 6.99
CA PRO A 12 6.02 -10.17 6.76
C PRO A 12 5.84 -11.15 5.61
N THR A 13 5.28 -12.32 5.90
CA THR A 13 4.91 -13.30 4.89
C THR A 13 3.55 -12.91 4.33
N LEU A 14 3.57 -12.32 3.13
CA LEU A 14 2.36 -12.13 2.34
C LEU A 14 1.74 -13.51 2.04
N PRO A 15 0.48 -13.76 2.42
CA PRO A 15 -0.10 -15.11 2.56
C PRO A 15 -0.34 -15.84 1.23
N GLY A 16 -0.06 -15.21 0.10
CA GLY A 16 -0.35 -15.69 -1.25
C GLY A 16 -1.83 -15.60 -1.64
N LYS A 17 -2.72 -15.24 -0.70
CA LYS A 17 -4.18 -15.15 -0.91
C LYS A 17 -4.59 -13.72 -1.24
N THR A 18 -5.34 -13.56 -2.32
CA THR A 18 -5.85 -12.25 -2.77
C THR A 18 -7.35 -12.17 -2.56
N SER A 19 -7.85 -11.03 -2.09
CA SER A 19 -9.27 -10.67 -2.16
C SER A 19 -9.44 -9.55 -3.18
N GLY A 20 -10.12 -9.84 -4.31
CA GLY A 20 -10.32 -8.87 -5.38
C GLY A 20 -9.04 -8.37 -6.07
N GLY A 21 -7.94 -9.15 -5.99
CA GLY A 21 -6.63 -8.77 -6.50
C GLY A 21 -5.77 -7.94 -5.54
N LEU A 22 -6.21 -7.78 -4.28
CA LEU A 22 -5.43 -7.17 -3.22
C LEU A 22 -5.05 -8.22 -2.18
N GLU A 23 -3.79 -8.24 -1.79
CA GLU A 23 -3.27 -9.11 -0.75
C GLU A 23 -2.82 -8.27 0.43
N LEU A 24 -3.18 -8.71 1.64
CA LEU A 24 -2.93 -7.95 2.87
C LEU A 24 -2.06 -8.76 3.83
N ALA A 25 -1.15 -8.07 4.49
CA ALA A 25 -0.39 -8.56 5.64
C ALA A 25 -0.21 -7.41 6.64
N THR A 26 0.30 -7.73 7.82
CA THR A 26 0.68 -6.75 8.84
C THR A 26 2.06 -7.06 9.38
N THR A 27 2.80 -6.03 9.75
CA THR A 27 4.09 -6.13 10.46
C THR A 27 4.16 -5.01 11.49
N GLY A 28 4.20 -5.37 12.77
CA GLY A 28 4.06 -4.40 13.87
C GLY A 28 2.77 -3.57 13.72
N ALA A 29 2.91 -2.24 13.70
CA ALA A 29 1.83 -1.28 13.50
C ALA A 29 1.51 -0.99 12.02
N MET A 30 2.29 -1.54 11.09
CA MET A 30 2.17 -1.30 9.66
C MET A 30 1.27 -2.34 8.97
N VAL A 31 0.39 -1.86 8.09
CA VAL A 31 -0.35 -2.66 7.13
C VAL A 31 0.43 -2.70 5.81
N ILE A 32 0.54 -3.89 5.23
CA ILE A 32 1.12 -4.08 3.90
C ILE A 32 0.00 -4.52 2.97
N ALA A 33 -0.21 -3.77 1.90
CA ALA A 33 -1.14 -4.09 0.84
C ALA A 33 -0.39 -4.31 -0.46
N ARG A 34 -0.51 -5.48 -1.08
CA ARG A 34 0.09 -5.80 -2.38
C ARG A 34 -0.99 -5.91 -3.45
N ILE A 35 -0.85 -5.12 -4.51
CA ILE A 35 -1.66 -5.28 -5.72
C ILE A 35 -1.17 -6.53 -6.45
N ARG A 36 -2.04 -7.52 -6.58
CA ARG A 36 -1.79 -8.77 -7.30
C ARG A 36 -2.97 -9.05 -8.22
N PRO A 37 -2.92 -8.55 -9.47
CA PRO A 37 -4.01 -8.75 -10.42
C PRO A 37 -4.33 -10.24 -10.60
N ILE A 38 -5.62 -10.57 -10.61
CA ILE A 38 -6.09 -11.94 -10.87
C ILE A 38 -6.16 -12.12 -12.39
N PRO A 39 -5.49 -13.13 -12.99
CA PRO A 39 -5.57 -13.39 -14.41
C PRO A 39 -7.01 -13.50 -14.91
N GLY A 40 -7.35 -12.78 -15.98
CA GLY A 40 -8.70 -12.74 -16.54
C GLY A 40 -9.73 -11.93 -15.75
N ALA A 41 -9.40 -11.43 -14.56
CA ALA A 41 -10.32 -10.58 -13.79
C ALA A 41 -10.35 -9.14 -14.34
N PRO A 42 -11.52 -8.49 -14.38
CA PRO A 42 -11.62 -7.11 -14.84
C PRO A 42 -10.90 -6.13 -13.88
N PRO A 43 -10.25 -5.07 -14.39
CA PRO A 43 -9.53 -4.08 -13.55
C PRO A 43 -10.38 -3.42 -12.45
N ARG A 44 -11.71 -3.38 -12.61
CA ARG A 44 -12.62 -2.85 -11.58
C ARG A 44 -12.56 -3.61 -10.26
N TRP A 45 -12.07 -4.85 -10.24
CA TRP A 45 -11.97 -5.65 -9.01
C TRP A 45 -10.92 -5.09 -8.06
N ILE A 46 -9.73 -4.77 -8.57
CA ILE A 46 -8.69 -4.14 -7.74
C ILE A 46 -9.11 -2.74 -7.28
N VAL A 47 -9.81 -1.98 -8.13
CA VAL A 47 -10.35 -0.67 -7.76
C VAL A 47 -11.37 -0.79 -6.61
N LYS A 48 -12.20 -1.84 -6.61
CA LYS A 48 -13.13 -2.12 -5.50
C LYS A 48 -12.39 -2.54 -4.24
N ALA A 49 -11.38 -3.40 -4.36
CA ALA A 49 -10.59 -3.85 -3.21
C ALA A 49 -9.85 -2.68 -2.52
N LEU A 50 -9.28 -1.75 -3.30
CA LEU A 50 -8.69 -0.52 -2.76
C LEU A 50 -9.73 0.42 -2.16
N GLY A 51 -10.94 0.48 -2.72
CA GLY A 51 -12.04 1.24 -2.11
C GLY A 51 -12.44 0.68 -0.75
N ALA A 52 -12.50 -0.65 -0.62
CA ALA A 52 -12.73 -1.31 0.67
C ALA A 52 -11.59 -1.06 1.67
N LEU A 53 -10.34 -1.09 1.20
CA LEU A 53 -9.18 -0.73 2.03
C LEU A 53 -9.26 0.71 2.50
N SER A 54 -9.60 1.66 1.61
CA SER A 54 -9.73 3.09 1.95
C SER A 54 -10.74 3.30 3.06
N ARG A 55 -11.92 2.68 2.94
CA ARG A 55 -12.94 2.69 4.00
C ARG A 55 -12.39 2.15 5.32
N LYS A 56 -11.64 1.04 5.27
CA LYS A 56 -11.08 0.41 6.47
C LYS A 56 -10.03 1.27 7.16
N VAL A 57 -9.20 1.96 6.37
CA VAL A 57 -8.22 2.94 6.86
C VAL A 57 -8.94 4.11 7.53
N SER A 58 -10.02 4.64 6.94
CA SER A 58 -10.78 5.75 7.55
C SER A 58 -11.41 5.38 8.90
N GLU A 59 -11.72 4.10 9.13
CA GLU A 59 -12.19 3.59 10.42
C GLU A 59 -11.06 3.44 11.46
N HIS A 60 -9.79 3.52 11.05
CA HIS A 60 -8.59 3.27 11.85
C HIS A 60 -7.57 4.40 11.71
N PRO A 61 -7.74 5.51 12.46
CA PRO A 61 -6.83 6.64 12.41
C PRO A 61 -5.40 6.23 12.83
N GLY A 62 -4.40 6.94 12.29
CA GLY A 62 -2.98 6.64 12.51
C GLY A 62 -2.46 5.42 11.75
N THR A 63 -3.19 4.93 10.73
CA THR A 63 -2.74 3.76 9.94
C THR A 63 -1.42 4.05 9.23
N LEU A 64 -0.44 3.16 9.43
CA LEU A 64 0.80 3.11 8.66
C LEU A 64 0.63 2.11 7.52
N LEU A 65 0.71 2.55 6.27
CA LEU A 65 0.39 1.73 5.10
C LEU A 65 1.55 1.67 4.11
N THR A 66 1.99 0.46 3.79
CA THR A 66 2.79 0.20 2.59
C THR A 66 1.91 -0.36 1.49
N LEU A 67 1.91 0.27 0.31
CA LEU A 67 1.26 -0.24 -0.89
C LEU A 67 2.29 -0.72 -1.91
N ILE A 68 2.35 -2.03 -2.14
CA ILE A 68 3.21 -2.65 -3.15
C ILE A 68 2.46 -2.68 -4.48
N VAL A 69 3.00 -1.99 -5.47
CA VAL A 69 2.47 -1.91 -6.83
C VAL A 69 3.35 -2.74 -7.77
N PRO A 70 2.77 -3.68 -8.55
CA PRO A 70 3.55 -4.46 -9.50
C PRO A 70 4.03 -3.58 -10.68
N PRO A 71 5.22 -3.87 -11.22
CA PRO A 71 5.68 -3.24 -12.45
C PRO A 71 4.78 -3.69 -13.60
N THR A 72 3.99 -2.77 -14.15
CA THR A 72 3.20 -3.01 -15.36
C THR A 72 3.31 -1.80 -16.27
N GLU A 73 3.31 -2.03 -17.58
CA GLU A 73 3.57 -0.97 -18.57
C GLU A 73 2.51 0.14 -18.55
N ARG A 74 1.26 -0.17 -18.16
CA ARG A 74 0.19 0.82 -17.96
C ARG A 74 -0.81 0.37 -16.90
N HIS A 75 -0.88 1.13 -15.81
CA HIS A 75 -1.97 1.02 -14.84
C HIS A 75 -3.19 1.82 -15.32
N PRO A 76 -4.43 1.29 -15.16
CA PRO A 76 -5.63 2.03 -15.56
C PRO A 76 -5.77 3.34 -14.76
N PRO A 77 -6.22 4.47 -15.37
CA PRO A 77 -6.39 5.74 -14.66
C PRO A 77 -7.30 5.65 -13.41
N ALA A 78 -8.32 4.79 -13.46
CA ALA A 78 -9.21 4.55 -12.32
C ALA A 78 -8.50 3.90 -11.11
N LEU A 79 -7.45 3.11 -11.36
CA LEU A 79 -6.61 2.54 -10.32
C LEU A 79 -5.76 3.61 -9.66
N LEU A 80 -5.11 4.46 -10.47
CA LEU A 80 -4.28 5.58 -9.98
C LEU A 80 -5.09 6.55 -9.12
N ARG A 81 -6.26 6.99 -9.61
CA ARG A 81 -7.17 7.85 -8.84
C ARG A 81 -7.56 7.21 -7.52
N ARG A 82 -7.75 5.88 -7.49
CA ARG A 82 -8.10 5.18 -6.25
C ARG A 82 -6.93 5.09 -5.28
N ILE A 83 -5.70 4.94 -5.77
CA ILE A 83 -4.48 4.98 -4.95
C ILE A 83 -4.31 6.38 -4.33
N ALA A 84 -4.54 7.45 -5.10
CA ALA A 84 -4.52 8.82 -4.57
C ALA A 84 -5.55 9.03 -3.45
N GLN A 85 -6.81 8.62 -3.68
CA GLN A 85 -7.85 8.69 -2.65
C GLN A 85 -7.54 7.88 -1.40
N LEU A 86 -6.86 6.74 -1.56
CA LEU A 86 -6.39 5.94 -0.42
C LEU A 86 -5.32 6.70 0.36
N ALA A 87 -4.34 7.30 -0.32
CA ALA A 87 -3.32 8.14 0.32
C ALA A 87 -3.96 9.30 1.09
N ASP A 88 -4.91 10.02 0.47
CA ASP A 88 -5.66 11.10 1.13
C ASP A 88 -6.38 10.60 2.39
N SER A 89 -7.01 9.42 2.30
CA SER A 89 -7.72 8.81 3.44
C SER A 89 -6.77 8.46 4.59
N VAL A 90 -5.58 7.95 4.28
CA VAL A 90 -4.53 7.66 5.27
C VAL A 90 -4.06 8.97 5.93
N THR A 91 -3.72 9.98 5.14
CA THR A 91 -3.20 11.27 5.63
C THR A 91 -4.24 12.04 6.46
N GLN A 92 -5.50 12.10 6.01
CA GLN A 92 -6.58 12.74 6.77
C GLN A 92 -6.85 12.03 8.10
N GLY A 93 -6.62 10.72 8.17
CA GLY A 93 -6.69 9.94 9.40
C GLY A 93 -5.47 10.09 10.31
N GLY A 94 -4.50 10.95 9.98
CA GLY A 94 -3.25 11.12 10.73
C GLY A 94 -2.24 9.98 10.56
N GLY A 95 -2.43 9.15 9.53
CA GLY A 95 -1.53 8.05 9.17
C GLY A 95 -0.44 8.46 8.18
N PHE A 96 0.34 7.48 7.73
CA PHE A 96 1.36 7.68 6.70
C PHE A 96 1.35 6.52 5.69
N MET A 97 1.50 6.84 4.41
CA MET A 97 1.49 5.86 3.33
C MET A 97 2.79 5.94 2.52
N VAL A 98 3.35 4.78 2.18
CA VAL A 98 4.50 4.63 1.28
C VAL A 98 4.13 3.68 0.15
N ILE A 99 4.54 4.01 -1.08
CA ILE A 99 4.39 3.14 -2.24
C ILE A 99 5.71 2.42 -2.50
N VAL A 100 5.66 1.09 -2.63
CA VAL A 100 6.77 0.26 -3.08
C VAL A 100 6.54 -0.12 -4.53
N GLY A 101 7.45 0.25 -5.41
CA GLY A 101 7.40 -0.09 -6.82
C GLY A 101 8.45 0.67 -7.62
N SER A 102 8.65 0.25 -8.87
CA SER A 102 9.66 0.86 -9.74
C SER A 102 9.37 2.34 -9.97
N ARG A 103 10.27 3.21 -9.49
CA ARG A 103 10.14 4.66 -9.62
C ARG A 103 9.87 5.11 -11.07
N SER A 104 10.51 4.52 -12.08
CA SER A 104 10.25 4.85 -13.50
C SER A 104 8.82 4.51 -13.97
N THR A 105 8.23 3.44 -13.43
CA THR A 105 6.84 3.05 -13.72
C THR A 105 5.85 4.01 -13.05
N LEU A 106 6.23 4.53 -11.89
CA LEU A 106 5.39 5.34 -11.02
C LEU A 106 5.56 6.85 -11.26
N GLU A 107 6.69 7.30 -11.79
CA GLU A 107 6.91 8.70 -12.21
C GLU A 107 6.01 9.07 -13.38
N GLY A 108 5.64 8.12 -14.24
CA GLY A 108 4.57 8.31 -15.23
C GLY A 108 3.18 8.52 -14.61
N TRP A 109 3.02 8.30 -13.29
CA TRP A 109 1.79 8.50 -12.55
C TRP A 109 1.67 9.88 -11.91
N THR A 110 2.53 10.85 -12.28
CA THR A 110 2.43 12.25 -11.83
C THR A 110 1.12 12.88 -12.33
N ALA A 111 -0.01 12.42 -11.79
CA ALA A 111 -1.10 13.30 -11.44
C ALA A 111 -0.51 14.28 -10.40
N PRO A 112 -0.68 15.59 -10.58
CA PRO A 112 -0.08 16.62 -9.72
C PRO A 112 -0.50 16.55 -8.23
N GLU A 113 -1.31 15.57 -7.83
CA GLU A 113 -1.94 15.47 -6.51
C GLU A 113 -1.43 14.30 -5.66
N LEU A 114 -0.67 13.34 -6.22
CA LEU A 114 -0.18 12.19 -5.45
C LEU A 114 1.13 12.53 -4.72
N VAL A 115 1.02 13.07 -3.50
CA VAL A 115 2.18 13.38 -2.63
C VAL A 115 2.42 12.24 -1.64
N VAL A 116 2.96 11.12 -2.13
CA VAL A 116 3.38 9.99 -1.27
C VAL A 116 4.80 9.54 -1.62
N PRO A 117 5.64 9.18 -0.63
CA PRO A 117 6.96 8.63 -0.89
C PRO A 117 6.89 7.35 -1.72
N ILE A 118 7.77 7.26 -2.71
CA ILE A 118 7.96 6.08 -3.56
C ILE A 118 9.36 5.54 -3.31
N VAL A 119 9.43 4.25 -2.96
CA VAL A 119 10.65 3.50 -2.67
C VAL A 119 10.68 2.21 -3.50
N ASP A 120 11.86 1.62 -3.65
CA ASP A 120 12.03 0.45 -4.52
C ASP A 120 11.82 -0.86 -3.77
N THR A 121 12.00 -0.87 -2.44
CA THR A 121 11.94 -2.09 -1.62
C THR A 121 11.00 -1.98 -0.42
N LEU A 122 10.53 -3.14 0.06
CA LEU A 122 9.72 -3.20 1.29
C LEU A 122 10.56 -2.82 2.52
N GLU A 123 11.84 -3.18 2.53
CA GLU A 123 12.78 -2.80 3.59
C GLU A 123 12.93 -1.26 3.72
N GLU A 124 12.97 -0.53 2.61
CA GLU A 124 12.97 0.94 2.64
C GLU A 124 11.66 1.51 3.17
N ALA A 125 10.52 0.92 2.80
CA ALA A 125 9.22 1.34 3.31
C ALA A 125 9.09 1.09 4.82
N GLU A 126 9.58 -0.07 5.30
CA GLU A 126 9.66 -0.38 6.72
C GLU A 126 10.52 0.63 7.48
N ALA A 127 11.69 1.00 6.94
CA ALA A 127 12.56 2.00 7.54
C ALA A 127 11.92 3.40 7.64
N LEU A 128 11.04 3.76 6.70
CA LEU A 128 10.30 5.03 6.74
C LEU A 128 9.11 5.01 7.71
N LEU A 129 8.44 3.86 7.85
CA LEU A 129 7.18 3.74 8.60
C LEU A 129 7.37 3.29 10.05
N LEU A 130 8.41 2.50 10.35
CA LEU A 130 8.64 1.87 11.66
C LEU A 130 9.99 2.29 12.26
N PRO A 131 10.17 3.56 12.64
CA PRO A 131 11.42 4.06 13.23
C PRO A 131 11.76 3.41 14.59
#